data_AF-A0A212AJW9-F1
#
_entry.id   AF-A0A212AJW9-F1
#
_cell.length_a   1.000
_cell.length_b   1.000
_cell.length_c   1.000
_cell.angle_alpha   90.00
_cell.angle_beta   90.00
_cell.angle_gamma   90.00
#
_symmetry.space_group_name_H-M   'P 1'
#
loop_
_entity.id
_entity.type
_entity.pdbx_description
1 polymer ?
#
loop_
_entity_poly.entity_id
_entity_poly.type
_entity_poly.pdbx_seq_one_letter_code
_entity_poly.pdbx_strand_id
1 'polypeptide(L)'
;MFTTDIDAEGIATVTIDMPGRSMNVIDWALTDALDAEARALAANPAVKAIVLTSGKKDFVAGADLAIMHDLYDLTPEAASDRIGTLGAMVRAFETSGKPVVGAAPGTALGGGLEILLGCNYRIAADNPKARFGLPEVTLGILPGAGGTQRLPRIIGIPAALPVLVYGKPMTAEQAKAAGILDEVVPPDNLLAAAKAAVREGRVRPGQPWDEKGFALPGPAPQSSEAMDLFSSWNAKVLAETSGNRPAPKAILSCVFEGTRVPIDAGLKIERDYFGTLVTGDVAPAMVWATFEARIAASKEGRNIADPDGPYVTSGVSALLEETRRLREEGVPDSTIETAAAQLGMARTPKDFGAGKEIAEMSEAMDTVPLEDVKDRLLFAQVSAAATALQGGAVALAAEADYGAVAGWGFPVHLGGPIYFARQLGPEGLEQRMGKLETAYGLRFAPPPVIAAVTDAAKP
;
A
#
# COMPACT_ATOMS: atom_id res chain seq x y z
N MET A 1 20.30 8.39 15.16
CA MET A 1 19.01 8.34 14.45
C MET A 1 18.69 9.71 13.86
N PHE A 2 18.89 10.80 14.62
CA PHE A 2 18.99 12.15 14.09
C PHE A 2 19.96 12.99 14.93
N THR A 3 20.26 14.20 14.47
CA THR A 3 20.98 15.25 15.23
C THR A 3 20.19 16.55 15.14
N THR A 4 20.35 17.42 16.14
CA THR A 4 19.75 18.76 16.14
C THR A 4 20.84 19.80 16.38
N ASP A 5 20.95 20.77 15.48
CA ASP A 5 21.82 21.94 15.61
C ASP A 5 20.97 23.21 15.63
N ILE A 6 21.18 24.07 16.64
CA ILE A 6 20.49 25.37 16.75
C ILE A 6 21.50 26.46 16.41
N ASP A 7 21.27 27.15 15.30
CA ASP A 7 22.17 28.22 14.87
C ASP A 7 21.96 29.53 15.64
N ALA A 8 22.82 30.52 15.36
CA ALA A 8 22.78 31.84 16.00
C ALA A 8 21.48 32.62 15.72
N GLU A 9 20.70 32.24 14.70
CA GLU A 9 19.40 32.84 14.38
C GLU A 9 18.25 32.15 15.13
N GLY A 10 18.54 31.06 15.85
CA GLY A 10 17.55 30.25 16.58
C GLY A 10 16.82 29.26 15.67
N ILE A 11 17.36 28.92 14.50
CA ILE A 11 16.78 27.90 13.63
C ILE A 11 17.35 26.54 14.02
N ALA A 12 16.49 25.67 14.56
CA ALA A 12 16.83 24.29 14.88
C ALA A 12 16.80 23.42 13.61
N THR A 13 17.93 22.89 13.18
CA THR A 13 18.01 21.95 12.05
C THR A 13 18.07 20.53 12.58
N VAL A 14 16.98 19.79 12.44
CA VAL A 14 16.87 18.37 12.81
C VAL A 14 17.20 17.53 11.57
N THR A 15 18.34 16.84 11.61
CA THR A 15 18.85 16.03 10.50
C THR A 15 18.68 14.55 10.81
N ILE A 16 17.71 13.91 10.16
CA ILE A 16 17.46 12.47 10.27
C ILE A 16 18.57 11.72 9.53
N ASP A 17 19.28 10.87 10.25
CA ASP A 17 20.38 10.05 9.72
C ASP A 17 20.45 8.73 10.49
N MET A 18 19.75 7.73 9.96
CA MET A 18 19.75 6.40 10.57
C MET A 18 21.10 5.70 10.40
N PRO A 19 21.75 5.26 11.49
CA PRO A 19 23.03 4.58 11.42
C PRO A 19 22.86 3.18 10.79
N GLY A 20 23.83 2.78 9.97
CA GLY A 20 23.85 1.45 9.35
C GLY A 20 22.79 1.19 8.28
N ARG A 21 21.96 2.19 7.93
CA ARG A 21 20.95 2.09 6.87
C ARG A 21 21.36 2.97 5.68
N SER A 22 21.09 2.49 4.47
CA SER A 22 21.32 3.23 3.22
C SER A 22 20.27 4.31 2.96
N MET A 23 19.12 4.21 3.63
CA MET A 23 17.95 5.09 3.54
C MET A 23 17.38 5.28 4.94
N ASN A 24 16.79 6.44 5.22
CA ASN A 24 16.00 6.61 6.44
C ASN A 24 14.63 5.93 6.26
N VAL A 25 14.22 5.20 7.27
CA VAL A 25 12.90 4.57 7.42
C VAL A 25 12.33 4.96 8.78
N ILE A 26 11.02 4.84 8.94
CA ILE A 26 10.37 5.09 10.22
C ILE A 26 10.31 3.78 10.97
N ASP A 27 10.96 3.72 12.12
CA ASP A 27 10.74 2.70 13.14
C ASP A 27 10.13 3.35 14.40
N TRP A 28 9.75 2.52 15.37
CA TRP A 28 9.17 3.02 16.62
C TRP A 28 10.13 3.91 17.42
N ALA A 29 11.42 3.57 17.43
CA ALA A 29 12.42 4.32 18.20
C ALA A 29 12.64 5.73 17.63
N LEU A 30 12.68 5.86 16.30
CA LEU A 30 12.74 7.15 15.61
C LEU A 30 11.46 7.95 15.86
N THR A 31 10.30 7.29 15.83
CA THR A 31 8.99 7.93 16.09
C THR A 31 8.95 8.57 17.48
N ASP A 32 9.27 7.79 18.52
CA ASP A 32 9.27 8.25 19.91
C ASP A 32 10.29 9.37 20.12
N ALA A 33 11.48 9.23 19.54
CA ALA A 33 12.55 10.21 19.68
C ALA A 33 12.23 11.54 18.96
N LEU A 34 11.60 11.49 17.78
CA LEU A 34 11.17 12.70 17.06
C LEU A 34 9.97 13.40 17.72
N ASP A 35 9.03 12.66 18.31
CA ASP A 35 7.94 13.27 19.10
C ASP A 35 8.50 14.02 20.31
N ALA A 36 9.41 13.40 21.05
CA ALA A 36 10.07 14.04 22.18
C ALA A 36 10.85 15.29 21.75
N GLU A 37 11.58 15.22 20.64
CA GLU A 37 12.33 16.35 20.07
C GLU A 37 11.40 17.50 19.65
N ALA A 38 10.31 17.20 18.94
CA ALA A 38 9.31 18.20 18.55
C ALA A 38 8.81 19.00 19.76
N ARG A 39 8.45 18.29 20.84
CA ARG A 39 7.97 18.90 22.09
C ARG A 39 9.05 19.73 22.79
N ALA A 40 10.29 19.23 22.82
CA ALA A 40 11.42 19.95 23.40
C ALA A 40 11.72 21.25 22.64
N LEU A 41 11.74 21.20 21.31
CA LEU A 41 11.97 22.37 20.45
C LEU A 41 10.82 23.39 20.55
N ALA A 42 9.57 22.92 20.64
CA ALA A 42 8.42 23.79 20.86
C ALA A 42 8.54 24.58 22.17
N ALA A 43 8.95 23.91 23.25
CA ALA A 43 9.11 24.51 24.58
C ALA A 43 10.36 25.39 24.72
N ASN A 44 11.35 25.26 23.83
CA ASN A 44 12.61 25.99 23.92
C ASN A 44 12.45 27.45 23.43
N PRO A 45 12.64 28.47 24.29
CA PRO A 45 12.51 29.87 23.89
C PRO A 45 13.64 30.36 22.97
N ALA A 46 14.79 29.67 22.93
CA ALA A 46 15.86 29.98 22.00
C ALA A 46 15.54 29.54 20.56
N VAL A 47 14.64 28.56 20.39
CA VAL A 47 14.22 28.07 19.08
C VAL A 47 13.13 28.97 18.52
N LYS A 48 13.39 29.54 17.35
CA LYS A 48 12.47 30.41 16.61
C LYS A 48 11.81 29.70 15.43
N ALA A 49 12.45 28.70 14.85
CA ALA A 49 11.93 27.88 13.76
C ALA A 49 12.62 26.50 13.75
N ILE A 50 12.03 25.55 13.04
CA ILE A 50 12.53 24.18 12.90
C ILE A 50 12.69 23.87 11.41
N VAL A 51 13.80 23.26 11.02
CA VAL A 51 14.01 22.65 9.70
C VAL A 51 14.22 21.15 9.91
N LEU A 52 13.30 20.34 9.39
CA LEU A 52 13.43 18.89 9.34
C LEU A 52 14.07 18.49 8.00
N THR A 53 15.20 17.80 8.04
CA THR A 53 15.91 17.34 6.84
C THR A 53 16.55 15.97 7.03
N SER A 54 17.28 15.49 6.03
CA SER A 54 17.92 14.19 6.02
C SER A 54 19.43 14.32 5.77
N GLY A 55 20.21 13.52 6.50
CA GLY A 55 21.64 13.32 6.26
C GLY A 55 21.94 12.33 5.12
N LYS A 56 20.90 11.76 4.49
CA LYS A 56 21.00 10.83 3.37
C LYS A 56 20.61 11.51 2.04
N LYS A 57 20.86 10.83 0.93
CA LYS A 57 20.47 11.26 -0.44
C LYS A 57 18.96 11.41 -0.66
N ASP A 58 18.17 10.70 0.15
CA ASP A 58 16.71 10.69 0.12
C ASP A 58 16.21 11.15 1.50
N PHE A 59 14.96 11.61 1.59
CA PHE A 59 14.41 12.10 2.85
C PHE A 59 14.09 10.95 3.81
N VAL A 60 12.93 10.30 3.62
CA VAL A 60 12.43 9.16 4.39
C VAL A 60 11.59 8.28 3.45
N ALA A 61 11.91 6.99 3.38
CA ALA A 61 11.32 6.07 2.39
C ALA A 61 9.99 5.42 2.84
N GLY A 62 9.47 5.79 4.01
CA GLY A 62 8.28 5.22 4.63
C GLY A 62 8.58 4.48 5.93
N ALA A 63 7.60 3.78 6.46
CA ALA A 63 7.78 2.88 7.60
C ALA A 63 8.67 1.69 7.24
N ASP A 64 9.52 1.26 8.17
CA ASP A 64 10.20 -0.03 8.08
C ASP A 64 9.11 -1.12 8.10
N LEU A 65 9.25 -2.15 7.26
CA LEU A 65 8.28 -3.24 7.23
C LEU A 65 8.12 -3.90 8.59
N ALA A 66 9.16 -3.93 9.43
CA ALA A 66 9.05 -4.44 10.79
C ALA A 66 7.90 -3.81 11.60
N ILE A 67 7.57 -2.53 11.35
CA ILE A 67 6.39 -1.87 11.96
C ILE A 67 5.11 -2.62 11.62
N MET A 68 4.94 -3.10 10.39
CA MET A 68 3.73 -3.81 9.97
C MET A 68 3.58 -5.13 10.72
N HIS A 69 4.68 -5.86 10.90
CA HIS A 69 4.69 -7.16 11.56
C HIS A 69 4.31 -7.03 13.03
N ASP A 70 4.75 -5.95 13.69
CA ASP A 70 4.37 -5.66 15.08
C ASP A 70 2.86 -5.38 15.25
N LEU A 71 2.14 -5.12 14.16
CA LEU A 71 0.73 -4.72 14.17
C LEU A 71 -0.23 -5.84 13.76
N TYR A 72 0.22 -6.86 13.02
CA TYR A 72 -0.65 -7.89 12.44
C TYR A 72 -1.50 -8.65 13.47
N ASP A 73 -0.89 -9.02 14.60
CA ASP A 73 -1.54 -9.83 15.64
C ASP A 73 -2.27 -8.99 16.71
N LEU A 74 -2.33 -7.67 16.54
CA LEU A 74 -3.06 -6.78 17.43
C LEU A 74 -4.56 -6.77 17.11
N THR A 75 -5.38 -6.29 18.06
CA THR A 75 -6.76 -5.91 17.71
C THR A 75 -6.74 -4.63 16.87
N PRO A 76 -7.78 -4.38 16.05
CA PRO A 76 -7.88 -3.13 15.29
C PRO A 76 -7.70 -1.87 16.13
N GLU A 77 -8.23 -1.85 17.36
CA GLU A 77 -8.11 -0.72 18.29
C GLU A 77 -6.67 -0.56 18.78
N ALA A 78 -5.99 -1.65 19.15
CA ALA A 78 -4.61 -1.60 19.60
C ALA A 78 -3.66 -1.20 18.47
N ALA A 79 -3.90 -1.68 17.24
CA ALA A 79 -3.16 -1.25 16.05
C ALA A 79 -3.40 0.24 15.75
N SER A 80 -4.64 0.72 15.87
CA SER A 80 -5.01 2.14 15.75
C SER A 80 -4.29 3.01 16.78
N ASP A 81 -4.27 2.61 18.04
CA ASP A 81 -3.57 3.35 19.09
C ASP A 81 -2.06 3.37 18.84
N ARG A 82 -1.48 2.25 18.40
CA ARG A 82 -0.05 2.16 18.12
C ARG A 82 0.36 3.03 16.93
N ILE A 83 -0.31 2.92 15.77
CA ILE A 83 0.00 3.77 14.62
C ILE A 83 -0.27 5.25 14.91
N GLY A 84 -1.24 5.53 15.79
CA GLY A 84 -1.55 6.89 16.25
C GLY A 84 -0.36 7.61 16.89
N THR A 85 0.64 6.89 17.42
CA THR A 85 1.88 7.50 17.93
C THR A 85 2.70 8.17 16.82
N LEU A 86 2.68 7.61 15.60
CA LEU A 86 3.33 8.21 14.44
C LEU A 86 2.60 9.48 13.99
N GLY A 87 1.27 9.45 13.92
CA GLY A 87 0.46 10.64 13.65
C GLY A 87 0.63 11.73 14.73
N ALA A 88 0.76 11.35 15.99
CA ALA A 88 1.00 12.26 17.10
C ALA A 88 2.37 12.97 16.98
N MET A 89 3.41 12.25 16.57
CA MET A 89 4.73 12.83 16.28
C MET A 89 4.63 13.91 15.18
N VAL A 90 3.94 13.61 14.08
CA VAL A 90 3.73 14.58 13.00
C VAL A 90 2.92 15.79 13.51
N ARG A 91 1.85 15.54 14.29
CA ARG A 91 1.02 16.59 14.89
C ARG A 91 1.80 17.47 15.88
N ALA A 92 2.79 16.92 16.59
CA ALA A 92 3.64 17.67 17.52
C ALA A 92 4.51 18.71 16.80
N PHE A 93 5.08 18.38 15.64
CA PHE A 93 5.77 19.36 14.81
C PHE A 93 4.79 20.41 14.26
N GLU A 94 3.68 19.94 13.69
CA GLU A 94 2.64 20.76 13.07
C GLU A 94 2.07 21.83 14.01
N THR A 95 1.90 21.49 15.29
CA THR A 95 1.31 22.35 16.33
C THR A 95 2.34 22.91 17.32
N SER A 96 3.63 22.86 16.98
CA SER A 96 4.73 23.34 17.84
C SER A 96 4.67 24.83 18.19
N GLY A 97 3.85 25.62 17.47
CA GLY A 97 3.82 27.08 17.58
C GLY A 97 5.04 27.76 16.96
N LYS A 98 5.93 26.99 16.31
CA LYS A 98 7.10 27.47 15.57
C LYS A 98 6.87 27.24 14.05
N PRO A 99 7.43 28.08 13.17
CA PRO A 99 7.54 27.74 11.75
C PRO A 99 8.38 26.46 11.57
N VAL A 100 7.83 25.49 10.85
CA VAL A 100 8.48 24.21 10.55
C VAL A 100 8.63 24.03 9.03
N VAL A 101 9.86 23.83 8.57
CA VAL A 101 10.18 23.54 7.17
C VAL A 101 10.60 22.09 7.02
N GLY A 102 9.93 21.34 6.16
CA GLY A 102 10.39 20.04 5.69
C GLY A 102 11.26 20.20 4.45
N ALA A 103 12.54 19.86 4.55
CA ALA A 103 13.54 20.00 3.49
C ALA A 103 14.02 18.64 2.99
N ALA A 104 13.51 18.20 1.84
CA ALA A 104 13.74 16.86 1.29
C ALA A 104 14.85 16.83 0.22
N PRO A 105 16.02 16.20 0.48
CA PRO A 105 17.10 16.07 -0.52
C PRO A 105 16.76 15.08 -1.65
N GLY A 106 15.75 14.24 -1.45
CA GLY A 106 15.30 13.26 -2.42
C GLY A 106 13.96 12.67 -2.04
N THR A 107 13.80 11.38 -2.26
CA THR A 107 12.54 10.63 -2.10
C THR A 107 11.90 10.81 -0.72
N ALA A 108 10.60 11.07 -0.69
CA ALA A 108 9.75 11.03 0.50
C ALA A 108 8.49 10.22 0.18
N LEU A 109 8.37 9.02 0.73
CA LEU A 109 7.27 8.09 0.45
C LEU A 109 6.53 7.69 1.73
N GLY A 110 5.22 7.51 1.60
CA GLY A 110 4.34 7.12 2.68
C GLY A 110 4.49 8.01 3.90
N GLY A 111 4.76 7.40 5.07
CA GLY A 111 5.09 8.13 6.31
C GLY A 111 6.14 9.24 6.16
N GLY A 112 7.11 9.10 5.25
CA GLY A 112 8.07 10.16 4.95
C GLY A 112 7.45 11.39 4.31
N LEU A 113 6.48 11.21 3.41
CA LEU A 113 5.68 12.31 2.88
C LEU A 113 4.70 12.83 3.94
N GLU A 114 4.12 11.97 4.79
CA GLU A 114 3.24 12.40 5.89
C GLU A 114 3.95 13.35 6.87
N ILE A 115 5.23 13.12 7.18
CA ILE A 115 6.07 14.05 7.94
C ILE A 115 6.17 15.41 7.24
N LEU A 116 6.43 15.43 5.92
CA LEU A 116 6.49 16.68 5.15
C LEU A 116 5.13 17.40 5.14
N LEU A 117 4.02 16.67 4.98
CA LEU A 117 2.68 17.23 5.00
C LEU A 117 2.35 17.89 6.35
N GLY A 118 2.91 17.41 7.46
CA GLY A 118 2.79 18.03 8.77
C GLY A 118 3.65 19.30 8.98
N CYS A 119 4.60 19.58 8.08
CA CYS A 119 5.39 20.81 8.13
C CYS A 119 4.59 22.00 7.56
N ASN A 120 4.91 23.23 7.97
CA ASN A 120 4.24 24.43 7.47
C ASN A 120 4.70 24.81 6.06
N TYR A 121 5.93 24.42 5.69
CA TYR A 121 6.51 24.63 4.36
C TYR A 121 7.31 23.40 3.91
N ARG A 122 7.19 23.01 2.65
CA ARG A 122 7.73 21.79 2.05
C ARG A 122 8.59 22.16 0.85
N ILE A 123 9.89 22.00 1.00
CA ILE A 123 10.88 22.29 -0.03
C ILE A 123 11.65 21.01 -0.38
N ALA A 124 11.86 20.77 -1.68
CA ALA A 124 12.63 19.62 -2.14
C ALA A 124 13.80 20.04 -3.03
N ALA A 125 14.85 19.22 -3.03
CA ALA A 125 15.90 19.31 -4.03
C ALA A 125 15.37 18.85 -5.40
N ASP A 126 15.83 19.50 -6.47
CA ASP A 126 15.63 19.07 -7.85
C ASP A 126 16.48 17.83 -8.14
N ASN A 127 15.97 16.69 -7.69
CA ASN A 127 16.58 15.38 -7.85
C ASN A 127 15.68 14.55 -8.78
N PRO A 128 16.12 14.23 -10.01
CA PRO A 128 15.29 13.54 -10.99
C PRO A 128 14.92 12.10 -10.59
N LYS A 129 15.67 11.51 -9.65
CA LYS A 129 15.39 10.19 -9.08
C LYS A 129 14.43 10.25 -7.89
N ALA A 130 14.20 11.42 -7.31
CA ALA A 130 13.31 11.56 -6.16
C ALA A 130 11.86 11.25 -6.53
N ARG A 131 11.18 10.58 -5.60
CA ARG A 131 9.74 10.29 -5.71
C ARG A 131 9.00 10.77 -4.46
N PHE A 132 7.82 11.34 -4.67
CA PHE A 132 6.94 11.86 -3.63
C PHE A 132 5.56 11.25 -3.77
N GLY A 133 5.05 10.58 -2.74
CA GLY A 133 3.73 9.97 -2.81
C GLY A 133 3.35 9.15 -1.58
N LEU A 134 2.11 8.69 -1.58
CA LEU A 134 1.49 7.87 -0.53
C LEU A 134 1.12 6.49 -1.09
N PRO A 135 2.10 5.57 -1.25
CA PRO A 135 1.89 4.27 -1.90
C PRO A 135 1.25 3.20 -0.99
N GLU A 136 0.76 3.54 0.19
CA GLU A 136 0.23 2.60 1.20
C GLU A 136 -0.84 1.66 0.65
N VAL A 137 -1.67 2.13 -0.27
CA VAL A 137 -2.71 1.30 -0.93
C VAL A 137 -2.13 0.10 -1.67
N THR A 138 -0.86 0.18 -2.11
CA THR A 138 -0.15 -0.94 -2.77
C THR A 138 0.25 -2.05 -1.79
N LEU A 139 0.19 -1.77 -0.48
CA LEU A 139 0.43 -2.71 0.62
C LEU A 139 -0.89 -3.15 1.29
N GLY A 140 -2.04 -2.79 0.72
CA GLY A 140 -3.34 -3.15 1.29
C GLY A 140 -3.75 -2.33 2.52
N ILE A 141 -3.08 -1.18 2.76
CA ILE A 141 -3.38 -0.25 3.85
C ILE A 141 -3.64 1.17 3.33
N LEU A 142 -3.82 2.13 4.23
CA LEU A 142 -3.92 3.56 3.92
C LEU A 142 -2.82 4.35 4.66
N PRO A 143 -2.55 5.62 4.31
CA PRO A 143 -1.63 6.47 5.06
C PRO A 143 -2.15 6.70 6.48
N GLY A 144 -1.42 6.24 7.50
CA GLY A 144 -1.87 6.18 8.90
C GLY A 144 -1.29 7.26 9.82
N ALA A 145 -0.48 8.18 9.30
CA ALA A 145 0.14 9.28 10.06
C ALA A 145 -0.37 10.66 9.64
N GLY A 146 -1.57 10.71 9.07
CA GLY A 146 -2.36 11.89 8.73
C GLY A 146 -2.41 12.20 7.24
N GLY A 147 -1.89 11.34 6.37
CA GLY A 147 -1.88 11.55 4.91
C GLY A 147 -3.27 11.69 4.32
N THR A 148 -4.24 10.90 4.77
CA THR A 148 -5.65 11.00 4.30
C THR A 148 -6.34 12.26 4.80
N GLN A 149 -5.77 12.92 5.82
CA GLN A 149 -6.36 14.10 6.44
C GLN A 149 -5.69 15.40 5.98
N ARG A 150 -4.36 15.43 5.89
CA ARG A 150 -3.60 16.61 5.48
C ARG A 150 -3.66 16.84 3.99
N LEU A 151 -3.53 15.78 3.18
CA LEU A 151 -3.47 15.94 1.73
C LEU A 151 -4.75 16.60 1.16
N PRO A 152 -5.99 16.16 1.51
CA PRO A 152 -7.20 16.86 1.06
C PRO A 152 -7.29 18.31 1.56
N ARG A 153 -6.75 18.60 2.75
CA ARG A 153 -6.72 19.97 3.31
C ARG A 153 -5.71 20.89 2.59
N ILE A 154 -4.70 20.32 1.93
CA ILE A 154 -3.70 21.05 1.14
C ILE A 154 -4.16 21.24 -0.30
N ILE A 155 -4.59 20.16 -0.98
CA ILE A 155 -4.83 20.17 -2.44
C ILE A 155 -6.30 19.98 -2.84
N GLY A 156 -7.20 19.85 -1.86
CA GLY A 156 -8.63 19.57 -2.08
C GLY A 156 -8.92 18.08 -2.29
N ILE A 157 -10.17 17.69 -2.00
CA ILE A 157 -10.63 16.29 -2.12
C ILE A 157 -10.43 15.74 -3.55
N PRO A 158 -10.85 16.43 -4.63
CA PRO A 158 -10.75 15.87 -5.98
C PRO A 158 -9.32 15.53 -6.41
N ALA A 159 -8.34 16.37 -6.03
CA ALA A 159 -6.93 16.15 -6.37
C ALA A 159 -6.26 15.13 -5.45
N ALA A 160 -6.70 15.02 -4.18
CA ALA A 160 -6.15 14.07 -3.23
C ALA A 160 -6.57 12.62 -3.50
N LEU A 161 -7.80 12.37 -3.96
CA LEU A 161 -8.31 11.00 -4.15
C LEU A 161 -7.45 10.14 -5.11
N PRO A 162 -7.04 10.60 -6.31
CA PRO A 162 -6.14 9.83 -7.16
C PRO A 162 -4.80 9.49 -6.51
N VAL A 163 -4.25 10.41 -5.69
CA VAL A 163 -2.97 10.19 -5.00
C VAL A 163 -3.10 9.07 -3.97
N LEU A 164 -4.18 9.10 -3.19
CA LEU A 164 -4.41 8.13 -2.11
C LEU A 164 -4.88 6.77 -2.65
N VAL A 165 -5.83 6.75 -3.58
CA VAL A 165 -6.46 5.51 -4.09
C VAL A 165 -5.52 4.72 -5.02
N TYR A 166 -4.66 5.40 -5.79
CA TYR A 166 -3.72 4.73 -6.69
C TYR A 166 -2.30 4.65 -6.16
N GLY A 167 -1.93 5.50 -5.20
CA GLY A 167 -0.62 5.47 -4.57
C GLY A 167 0.56 5.69 -5.51
N LYS A 168 0.35 6.30 -6.68
CA LYS A 168 1.40 6.49 -7.69
C LYS A 168 2.33 7.63 -7.28
N PRO A 169 3.64 7.38 -7.09
CA PRO A 169 4.57 8.46 -6.76
C PRO A 169 4.79 9.44 -7.91
N MET A 170 5.03 10.70 -7.54
CA MET A 170 5.27 11.83 -8.42
C MET A 170 6.75 12.24 -8.40
N THR A 171 7.20 12.88 -9.47
CA THR A 171 8.46 13.64 -9.48
C THR A 171 8.34 14.91 -8.63
N ALA A 172 9.46 15.55 -8.28
CA ALA A 172 9.46 16.82 -7.55
C ALA A 172 8.66 17.92 -8.28
N GLU A 173 8.82 18.02 -9.60
CA GLU A 173 8.08 18.97 -10.44
C GLU A 173 6.57 18.72 -10.40
N GLN A 174 6.14 17.46 -10.56
CA GLN A 174 4.72 17.08 -10.48
C GLN A 174 4.14 17.34 -9.09
N ALA A 175 4.87 17.01 -8.03
CA ALA A 175 4.43 17.25 -6.66
C ALA A 175 4.31 18.76 -6.34
N LYS A 176 5.22 19.59 -6.86
CA LYS A 176 5.12 21.05 -6.78
C LYS A 176 3.91 21.57 -7.57
N ALA A 177 3.74 21.13 -8.81
CA ALA A 177 2.61 21.52 -9.64
C ALA A 177 1.26 21.13 -9.02
N ALA A 178 1.21 20.02 -8.29
CA ALA A 178 0.03 19.58 -7.54
C ALA A 178 -0.22 20.34 -6.23
N GLY A 179 0.74 21.16 -5.76
CA GLY A 179 0.67 21.86 -4.46
C GLY A 179 1.06 21.00 -3.25
N ILE A 180 1.62 19.80 -3.47
CA ILE A 180 2.14 18.94 -2.39
C ILE A 180 3.47 19.49 -1.86
N LEU A 181 4.30 20.04 -2.75
CA LEU A 181 5.52 20.77 -2.41
C LEU A 181 5.30 22.26 -2.69
N ASP A 182 5.83 23.12 -1.83
CA ASP A 182 5.76 24.57 -2.04
C ASP A 182 6.90 25.05 -2.96
N GLU A 183 8.08 24.42 -2.86
CA GLU A 183 9.26 24.83 -3.60
C GLU A 183 10.15 23.65 -4.00
N VAL A 184 10.82 23.80 -5.15
CA VAL A 184 11.85 22.88 -5.63
C VAL A 184 13.07 23.72 -6.00
N VAL A 185 14.24 23.36 -5.49
CA VAL A 185 15.48 24.14 -5.61
C VAL A 185 16.67 23.27 -6.02
N PRO A 186 17.76 23.84 -6.56
CA PRO A 186 18.98 23.07 -6.81
C PRO A 186 19.45 22.31 -5.54
N PRO A 187 19.91 21.05 -5.65
CA PRO A 187 20.26 20.23 -4.50
C PRO A 187 21.22 20.89 -3.50
N ASP A 188 22.26 21.56 -3.99
CA ASP A 188 23.27 22.23 -3.16
C ASP A 188 22.72 23.43 -2.37
N ASN A 189 21.54 23.93 -2.75
CA ASN A 189 20.90 25.08 -2.11
C ASN A 189 19.79 24.71 -1.13
N LEU A 190 19.44 23.43 -0.98
CA LEU A 190 18.24 23.00 -0.23
C LEU A 190 18.17 23.58 1.18
N LEU A 191 19.21 23.38 2.00
CA LEU A 191 19.20 23.84 3.39
C LEU A 191 19.27 25.37 3.49
N ALA A 192 20.05 26.00 2.61
CA ALA A 192 20.13 27.46 2.55
C ALA A 192 18.78 28.09 2.19
N ALA A 193 18.07 27.51 1.23
CA ALA A 193 16.73 27.94 0.81
C ALA A 193 15.68 27.69 1.91
N ALA A 194 15.73 26.56 2.60
CA ALA A 194 14.85 26.28 3.74
C ALA A 194 14.99 27.32 4.85
N LYS A 195 16.24 27.65 5.24
CA LYS A 195 16.50 28.71 6.23
C LYS A 195 16.14 30.10 5.71
N ALA A 196 16.35 30.37 4.41
CA ALA A 196 15.92 31.62 3.79
C ALA A 196 14.40 31.80 3.83
N ALA A 197 13.62 30.76 3.57
CA ALA A 197 12.16 30.81 3.65
C ALA A 197 11.65 31.25 5.03
N VAL A 198 12.31 30.80 6.10
CA VAL A 198 12.03 31.25 7.47
C VAL A 198 12.40 32.73 7.64
N ARG A 199 13.62 33.14 7.28
CA ARG A 199 14.11 34.52 7.44
C ARG A 199 13.27 35.55 6.66
N GLU A 200 12.79 35.15 5.50
CA GLU A 200 11.95 35.97 4.61
C GLU A 200 10.47 35.99 5.05
N GLY A 201 10.11 35.27 6.11
CA GLY A 201 8.73 35.23 6.62
C GLY A 201 7.76 34.48 5.71
N ARG A 202 8.25 33.63 4.80
CA ARG A 202 7.41 32.78 3.93
C ARG A 202 6.74 31.64 4.70
N VAL A 203 7.28 31.28 5.86
CA VAL A 203 6.80 30.16 6.69
C VAL A 203 6.12 30.70 7.93
N ARG A 204 4.82 30.45 8.06
CA ARG A 204 4.04 30.82 9.24
C ARG A 204 3.92 29.64 10.19
N PRO A 205 3.90 29.87 11.53
CA PRO A 205 3.60 28.82 12.49
C PRO A 205 2.13 28.40 12.38
N GLY A 206 1.86 27.11 12.51
CA GLY A 206 0.51 26.54 12.41
C GLY A 206 0.06 26.28 10.97
N GLN A 207 -1.09 25.63 10.82
CA GLN A 207 -1.66 25.26 9.52
C GLN A 207 -3.02 25.93 9.30
N PRO A 208 -3.43 26.15 8.03
CA PRO A 208 -4.71 26.80 7.73
C PRO A 208 -5.92 26.09 8.36
N TRP A 209 -5.89 24.76 8.48
CA TRP A 209 -7.00 23.97 9.05
C TRP A 209 -7.13 24.04 10.57
N ASP A 210 -6.16 24.63 11.26
CA ASP A 210 -6.24 24.91 12.69
C ASP A 210 -6.85 26.30 12.97
N GLU A 211 -7.06 27.10 11.92
CA GLU A 211 -7.70 28.42 12.03
C GLU A 211 -9.23 28.32 11.96
N LYS A 212 -9.90 29.17 12.74
CA LYS A 212 -11.37 29.25 12.74
C LYS A 212 -11.87 29.69 11.37
N GLY A 213 -12.80 28.93 10.81
CA GLY A 213 -13.43 29.26 9.52
C GLY A 213 -12.67 28.73 8.31
N PHE A 214 -11.66 27.87 8.52
CA PHE A 214 -11.04 27.11 7.44
C PHE A 214 -12.09 26.39 6.59
N ALA A 215 -11.91 26.47 5.28
CA ALA A 215 -12.65 25.69 4.30
C ALA A 215 -11.65 24.94 3.42
N LEU A 216 -11.97 23.69 3.08
CA LEU A 216 -11.16 22.89 2.16
C LEU A 216 -11.09 23.56 0.78
N PRO A 217 -9.97 23.43 0.06
CA PRO A 217 -9.92 23.78 -1.36
C PRO A 217 -10.91 22.93 -2.17
N GLY A 218 -11.68 23.57 -3.06
CA GLY A 218 -12.66 22.90 -3.91
C GLY A 218 -14.04 22.71 -3.23
N PRO A 219 -14.80 21.67 -3.60
CA PRO A 219 -16.15 21.48 -3.08
C PRO A 219 -16.15 21.21 -1.57
N ALA A 220 -17.07 21.86 -0.86
CA ALA A 220 -17.28 21.59 0.56
C ALA A 220 -17.63 20.10 0.75
N PRO A 221 -17.12 19.42 1.78
CA PRO A 221 -17.40 17.99 2.00
C PRO A 221 -18.89 17.67 1.99
N GLN A 222 -19.73 18.53 2.56
CA GLN A 222 -21.18 18.32 2.66
C GLN A 222 -21.96 18.71 1.40
N SER A 223 -21.30 19.20 0.36
CA SER A 223 -21.95 19.62 -0.90
C SER A 223 -22.41 18.43 -1.73
N SER A 224 -23.42 18.64 -2.59
CA SER A 224 -23.86 17.63 -3.57
C SER A 224 -22.73 17.23 -4.53
N GLU A 225 -21.90 18.19 -4.95
CA GLU A 225 -20.74 17.93 -5.82
C GLU A 225 -19.76 16.93 -5.17
N ALA A 226 -19.47 17.08 -3.88
CA ALA A 226 -18.66 16.10 -3.16
C ALA A 226 -19.37 14.73 -3.07
N MET A 227 -20.68 14.69 -2.83
CA MET A 227 -21.43 13.43 -2.78
C MET A 227 -21.41 12.67 -4.12
N ASP A 228 -21.58 13.38 -5.24
CA ASP A 228 -21.54 12.82 -6.59
C ASP A 228 -20.13 12.30 -6.94
N LEU A 229 -19.09 13.04 -6.51
CA LEU A 229 -17.69 12.63 -6.65
C LEU A 229 -17.44 11.30 -5.92
N PHE A 230 -17.82 11.19 -4.63
CA PHE A 230 -17.61 9.95 -3.87
C PHE A 230 -18.46 8.79 -4.39
N SER A 231 -19.67 9.06 -4.90
CA SER A 231 -20.50 8.02 -5.54
C SER A 231 -19.82 7.46 -6.78
N SER A 232 -19.26 8.34 -7.62
CA SER A 232 -18.49 7.96 -8.81
C SER A 232 -17.22 7.18 -8.46
N TRP A 233 -16.48 7.62 -7.44
CA TRP A 233 -15.30 6.92 -6.96
C TRP A 233 -15.61 5.55 -6.36
N ASN A 234 -16.70 5.41 -5.60
CA ASN A 234 -17.12 4.11 -5.06
C ASN A 234 -17.44 3.12 -6.19
N ALA A 235 -18.17 3.55 -7.22
CA ALA A 235 -18.45 2.72 -8.39
C ALA A 235 -17.16 2.32 -9.12
N LYS A 236 -16.23 3.26 -9.29
CA LYS A 236 -14.93 3.01 -9.93
C LYS A 236 -14.08 2.01 -9.14
N VAL A 237 -13.92 2.23 -7.84
CA VAL A 237 -13.17 1.34 -6.95
C VAL A 237 -13.77 -0.06 -6.94
N LEU A 238 -15.10 -0.18 -6.86
CA LEU A 238 -15.77 -1.48 -6.91
C LEU A 238 -15.51 -2.19 -8.25
N ALA A 239 -15.61 -1.47 -9.37
CA ALA A 239 -15.35 -2.03 -10.70
C ALA A 239 -13.90 -2.50 -10.86
N GLU A 240 -12.92 -1.74 -10.36
CA GLU A 240 -11.49 -2.05 -10.50
C GLU A 240 -11.01 -3.13 -9.53
N THR A 241 -11.65 -3.28 -8.37
CA THR A 241 -11.19 -4.21 -7.32
C THR A 241 -12.07 -5.44 -7.15
N SER A 242 -13.28 -5.42 -7.70
CA SER A 242 -14.36 -6.39 -7.41
C SER A 242 -14.65 -6.57 -5.91
N GLY A 243 -14.26 -5.60 -5.09
CA GLY A 243 -14.41 -5.65 -3.62
C GLY A 243 -13.30 -6.43 -2.89
N ASN A 244 -12.32 -7.00 -3.60
CA ASN A 244 -11.29 -7.87 -3.01
C ASN A 244 -10.15 -7.12 -2.31
N ARG A 245 -10.06 -5.80 -2.51
CA ARG A 245 -9.05 -4.95 -1.88
C ARG A 245 -9.77 -3.91 -1.01
N PRO A 246 -9.76 -4.05 0.33
CA PRO A 246 -10.52 -3.17 1.20
C PRO A 246 -9.93 -1.76 1.30
N ALA A 247 -8.61 -1.60 1.15
CA ALA A 247 -7.93 -0.32 1.33
C ALA A 247 -8.45 0.83 0.44
N PRO A 248 -8.60 0.68 -0.90
CA PRO A 248 -9.19 1.72 -1.74
C PRO A 248 -10.54 2.25 -1.23
N LYS A 249 -11.44 1.35 -0.80
CA LYS A 249 -12.74 1.74 -0.25
C LYS A 249 -12.60 2.41 1.12
N ALA A 250 -11.75 1.89 1.99
CA ALA A 250 -11.47 2.49 3.28
C ALA A 250 -10.87 3.89 3.16
N ILE A 251 -10.01 4.14 2.16
CA ILE A 251 -9.48 5.48 1.84
C ILE A 251 -10.63 6.43 1.47
N LEU A 252 -11.57 6.01 0.62
CA LEU A 252 -12.73 6.84 0.28
C LEU A 252 -13.55 7.19 1.52
N SER A 253 -13.87 6.21 2.37
CA SER A 253 -14.61 6.44 3.62
C SER A 253 -13.85 7.34 4.59
N CYS A 254 -12.54 7.10 4.76
CA CYS A 254 -11.68 7.86 5.66
C CYS A 254 -11.58 9.34 5.25
N VAL A 255 -11.41 9.63 3.96
CA VAL A 255 -11.41 11.01 3.45
C VAL A 255 -12.80 11.62 3.56
N PHE A 256 -13.85 10.87 3.23
CA PHE A 256 -15.23 11.33 3.33
C PHE A 256 -15.59 11.75 4.75
N GLU A 257 -15.38 10.87 5.73
CA GLU A 257 -15.72 11.11 7.12
C GLU A 257 -14.76 12.14 7.76
N GLY A 258 -13.45 11.99 7.55
CA GLY A 258 -12.42 12.78 8.21
C GLY A 258 -12.35 14.25 7.77
N THR A 259 -12.73 14.56 6.52
CA THR A 259 -12.78 15.95 6.03
C THR A 259 -14.01 16.72 6.53
N ARG A 260 -15.00 16.03 7.11
CA ARG A 260 -16.23 16.65 7.67
C ARG A 260 -16.08 17.04 9.14
N VAL A 261 -14.95 16.73 9.76
CA VAL A 261 -14.67 16.96 11.17
C VAL A 261 -13.36 17.74 11.36
N PRO A 262 -13.13 18.34 12.55
CA PRO A 262 -11.83 18.93 12.89
C PRO A 262 -10.68 17.93 12.71
N ILE A 263 -9.48 18.41 12.40
CA ILE A 263 -8.38 17.54 11.99
C ILE A 263 -8.06 16.44 13.00
N ASP A 264 -8.05 16.74 14.31
CA ASP A 264 -7.72 15.73 15.33
C ASP A 264 -8.75 14.57 15.37
N ALA A 265 -10.03 14.86 15.11
CA ALA A 265 -11.06 13.83 14.96
C ALA A 265 -10.89 13.05 13.65
N GLY A 266 -10.52 13.74 12.55
CA GLY A 266 -10.19 13.10 11.28
C GLY A 266 -8.98 12.16 11.39
N LEU A 267 -7.95 12.56 12.13
CA LEU A 267 -6.78 11.73 12.40
C LEU A 267 -7.15 10.49 13.22
N LYS A 268 -8.11 10.57 14.15
CA LYS A 268 -8.66 9.38 14.84
C LYS A 268 -9.35 8.43 13.86
N ILE A 269 -10.23 8.95 13.00
CA ILE A 269 -10.91 8.15 11.97
C ILE A 269 -9.90 7.43 11.08
N GLU A 270 -8.85 8.13 10.64
CA GLU A 270 -7.79 7.54 9.83
C GLU A 270 -7.11 6.35 10.50
N ARG A 271 -6.64 6.51 11.74
CA ARG A 271 -5.98 5.40 12.44
C ARG A 271 -6.91 4.23 12.75
N ASP A 272 -8.21 4.46 12.92
CA ASP A 272 -9.19 3.38 13.12
C ASP A 272 -9.39 2.56 11.83
N TYR A 273 -9.48 3.22 10.67
CA TYR A 273 -9.48 2.52 9.38
C TYR A 273 -8.14 1.81 9.12
N PHE A 274 -7.01 2.45 9.46
CA PHE A 274 -5.69 1.82 9.36
C PHE A 274 -5.63 0.54 10.19
N GLY A 275 -6.03 0.61 11.47
CA GLY A 275 -6.04 -0.52 12.41
C GLY A 275 -6.85 -1.69 11.87
N THR A 276 -8.02 -1.41 11.29
CA THR A 276 -8.86 -2.44 10.65
C THR A 276 -8.18 -3.11 9.45
N LEU A 277 -7.48 -2.33 8.62
CA LEU A 277 -6.82 -2.85 7.41
C LEU A 277 -5.58 -3.68 7.75
N VAL A 278 -4.73 -3.18 8.65
CA VAL A 278 -3.44 -3.81 8.94
C VAL A 278 -3.58 -5.15 9.65
N THR A 279 -4.62 -5.32 10.47
CA THR A 279 -4.92 -6.57 11.19
C THR A 279 -5.80 -7.53 10.38
N GLY A 280 -6.20 -7.17 9.15
CA GLY A 280 -6.99 -8.03 8.27
C GLY A 280 -6.11 -8.84 7.31
N ASP A 281 -6.64 -9.91 6.73
CA ASP A 281 -5.84 -10.88 5.95
C ASP A 281 -5.17 -10.31 4.69
N VAL A 282 -5.77 -9.27 4.10
CA VAL A 282 -5.32 -8.73 2.81
C VAL A 282 -4.01 -7.94 2.92
N ALA A 283 -3.80 -7.17 3.98
CA ALA A 283 -2.59 -6.35 4.11
C ALA A 283 -1.32 -7.21 4.26
N PRO A 284 -1.25 -8.21 5.17
CA PRO A 284 -0.14 -9.16 5.24
C PRO A 284 0.10 -9.88 3.90
N ALA A 285 -0.98 -10.33 3.24
CA ALA A 285 -0.89 -11.00 1.94
C ALA A 285 -0.27 -10.09 0.86
N MET A 286 -0.70 -8.84 0.78
CA MET A 286 -0.17 -7.88 -0.19
C MET A 286 1.28 -7.49 0.13
N VAL A 287 1.63 -7.29 1.41
CA VAL A 287 3.02 -7.03 1.83
C VAL A 287 3.94 -8.19 1.44
N TRP A 288 3.52 -9.43 1.70
CA TRP A 288 4.23 -10.63 1.28
C TRP A 288 4.44 -10.65 -0.24
N ALA A 289 3.35 -10.57 -1.02
CA ALA A 289 3.40 -10.72 -2.48
C ALA A 289 4.21 -9.61 -3.18
N THR A 290 4.07 -8.36 -2.73
CA THR A 290 4.63 -7.21 -3.44
C THR A 290 6.04 -6.84 -2.99
N PHE A 291 6.46 -7.28 -1.79
CA PHE A 291 7.73 -6.89 -1.21
C PHE A 291 8.57 -8.08 -0.74
N GLU A 292 8.11 -8.86 0.23
CA GLU A 292 8.95 -9.87 0.89
C GLU A 292 9.28 -11.05 -0.03
N ALA A 293 8.27 -11.59 -0.70
CA ALA A 293 8.41 -12.69 -1.65
C ALA A 293 9.35 -12.31 -2.79
N ARG A 294 9.21 -11.07 -3.29
CA ARG A 294 10.10 -10.51 -4.32
C ARG A 294 11.55 -10.40 -3.83
N ILE A 295 11.79 -9.89 -2.62
CA ILE A 295 13.13 -9.77 -2.06
C ILE A 295 13.76 -11.15 -1.89
N ALA A 296 13.02 -12.10 -1.32
CA ALA A 296 13.48 -13.47 -1.16
C ALA A 296 13.83 -14.10 -2.52
N ALA A 297 12.94 -13.98 -3.51
CA ALA A 297 13.18 -14.48 -4.87
C ALA A 297 14.41 -13.84 -5.55
N SER A 298 14.63 -12.54 -5.33
CA SER A 298 15.77 -11.84 -5.93
C SER A 298 17.14 -12.33 -5.44
N LYS A 299 17.22 -12.91 -4.23
CA LYS A 299 18.46 -13.46 -3.67
C LYS A 299 18.88 -14.77 -4.36
N GLU A 300 17.92 -15.53 -4.87
CA GLU A 300 18.17 -16.77 -5.63
C GLU A 300 18.66 -16.50 -7.05
N GLY A 301 18.49 -15.26 -7.56
CA GLY A 301 19.02 -14.84 -8.86
C GLY A 301 18.30 -15.43 -10.08
N ARG A 302 17.16 -16.10 -9.90
CA ARG A 302 16.33 -16.64 -10.99
C ARG A 302 15.26 -15.65 -11.43
N ASN A 303 15.06 -15.53 -12.75
CA ASN A 303 13.93 -14.77 -13.29
C ASN A 303 12.66 -15.63 -13.32
N ILE A 304 12.07 -15.87 -12.14
CA ILE A 304 10.92 -16.77 -12.03
C ILE A 304 9.59 -16.17 -12.53
N ALA A 305 9.58 -14.85 -12.76
CA ALA A 305 8.46 -14.10 -13.30
C ALA A 305 8.55 -13.86 -14.82
N ASP A 306 9.50 -14.51 -15.50
CA ASP A 306 9.62 -14.46 -16.97
C ASP A 306 8.31 -14.97 -17.62
N PRO A 307 7.60 -14.13 -18.40
CA PRO A 307 6.36 -14.55 -19.07
C PRO A 307 6.52 -15.78 -19.96
N ASP A 308 7.71 -15.96 -20.56
CA ASP A 308 8.05 -17.09 -21.42
C ASP A 308 8.78 -18.22 -20.66
N GLY A 309 8.99 -18.03 -19.36
CA GLY A 309 9.68 -18.97 -18.49
C GLY A 309 8.85 -20.24 -18.21
N PRO A 310 9.52 -21.34 -17.83
CA PRO A 310 8.85 -22.63 -17.60
C PRO A 310 7.85 -22.58 -16.44
N TYR A 311 8.12 -21.81 -15.39
CA TYR A 311 7.22 -21.67 -14.25
C TYR A 311 5.94 -20.93 -14.63
N VAL A 312 6.06 -19.75 -15.26
CA VAL A 312 4.90 -18.98 -15.70
C VAL A 312 4.07 -19.76 -16.71
N THR A 313 4.72 -20.42 -17.66
CA THR A 313 4.05 -21.30 -18.62
C THR A 313 3.25 -22.41 -17.93
N SER A 314 3.80 -23.01 -16.86
CA SER A 314 3.09 -24.06 -16.11
C SER A 314 1.83 -23.54 -15.39
N GLY A 315 1.91 -22.35 -14.77
CA GLY A 315 0.78 -21.72 -14.10
C GLY A 315 -0.33 -21.32 -15.07
N VAL A 316 0.04 -20.69 -16.18
CA VAL A 316 -0.89 -20.34 -17.28
C VAL A 316 -1.53 -21.60 -17.87
N SER A 317 -0.75 -22.65 -18.10
CA SER A 317 -1.27 -23.92 -18.64
C SER A 317 -2.29 -24.56 -17.71
N ALA A 318 -2.04 -24.56 -16.39
CA ALA A 318 -3.00 -25.08 -15.40
C ALA A 318 -4.32 -24.29 -15.41
N LEU A 319 -4.25 -22.96 -15.50
CA LEU A 319 -5.43 -22.09 -15.60
C LEU A 319 -6.23 -22.36 -16.89
N LEU A 320 -5.54 -22.48 -18.03
CA LEU A 320 -6.18 -22.71 -19.33
C LEU A 320 -6.78 -24.12 -19.45
N GLU A 321 -6.10 -25.12 -18.91
CA GLU A 321 -6.59 -26.49 -18.89
C GLU A 321 -7.85 -26.62 -18.02
N GLU A 322 -7.91 -25.93 -16.86
CA GLU A 322 -9.13 -25.92 -16.06
C GLU A 322 -10.26 -25.13 -16.73
N THR A 323 -9.92 -24.04 -17.42
CA THR A 323 -10.87 -23.27 -18.25
C THR A 323 -11.47 -24.15 -19.36
N ARG A 324 -10.64 -24.97 -20.03
CA ARG A 324 -11.09 -25.93 -21.05
C ARG A 324 -12.08 -26.94 -20.47
N ARG A 325 -11.79 -27.49 -19.28
CA ARG A 325 -12.69 -28.45 -18.58
C ARG A 325 -14.02 -27.82 -18.21
N LEU A 326 -14.01 -26.60 -17.68
CA LEU A 326 -15.22 -25.85 -17.36
C LEU A 326 -16.12 -25.68 -18.61
N ARG A 327 -15.53 -25.42 -19.79
CA ARG A 327 -16.28 -25.38 -21.06
C ARG A 327 -16.87 -26.73 -21.45
N GLU A 328 -16.10 -27.80 -21.31
CA GLU A 328 -16.55 -29.18 -21.59
C GLU A 328 -17.71 -29.60 -20.68
N GLU A 329 -17.78 -29.02 -19.48
CA GLU A 329 -18.87 -29.19 -18.52
C GLU A 329 -20.04 -28.21 -18.75
N GLY A 330 -19.98 -27.41 -19.82
CA GLY A 330 -21.06 -26.50 -20.24
C GLY A 330 -21.06 -25.13 -19.56
N VAL A 331 -20.01 -24.77 -18.81
CA VAL A 331 -19.90 -23.44 -18.19
C VAL A 331 -19.60 -22.38 -19.25
N PRO A 332 -20.43 -21.33 -19.40
CA PRO A 332 -20.20 -20.28 -20.38
C PRO A 332 -18.93 -19.48 -20.12
N ASP A 333 -18.24 -19.03 -21.18
CA ASP A 333 -17.06 -18.16 -21.08
C ASP A 333 -17.35 -16.90 -20.24
N SER A 334 -18.53 -16.30 -20.37
CA SER A 334 -18.93 -15.14 -19.56
C SER A 334 -18.92 -15.43 -18.06
N THR A 335 -19.30 -16.65 -17.66
CA THR A 335 -19.32 -17.08 -16.25
C THR A 335 -17.90 -17.31 -15.75
N ILE A 336 -17.03 -17.92 -16.57
CA ILE A 336 -15.60 -18.13 -16.25
C ILE A 336 -14.89 -16.79 -16.08
N GLU A 337 -15.10 -15.86 -17.02
CA GLU A 337 -14.51 -14.53 -16.98
C GLU A 337 -15.04 -13.71 -15.79
N THR A 338 -16.33 -13.81 -15.48
CA THR A 338 -16.91 -13.20 -14.28
C THR A 338 -16.31 -13.78 -13.00
N ALA A 339 -16.13 -15.10 -12.93
CA ALA A 339 -15.48 -15.77 -11.80
C ALA A 339 -14.03 -15.29 -11.62
N ALA A 340 -13.24 -15.26 -12.69
CA ALA A 340 -11.86 -14.78 -12.67
C ALA A 340 -11.76 -13.31 -12.24
N ALA A 341 -12.65 -12.45 -12.74
CA ALA A 341 -12.71 -11.04 -12.33
C ALA A 341 -13.12 -10.89 -10.86
N GLN A 342 -14.13 -11.63 -10.39
CA GLN A 342 -14.56 -11.64 -8.98
C GLN A 342 -13.50 -12.21 -8.04
N LEU A 343 -12.59 -13.06 -8.54
CA LEU A 343 -11.40 -13.50 -7.81
C LEU A 343 -10.28 -12.46 -7.80
N GLY A 344 -10.41 -11.34 -8.50
CA GLY A 344 -9.39 -10.29 -8.56
C GLY A 344 -8.11 -10.71 -9.29
N MET A 345 -8.22 -11.62 -10.26
CA MET A 345 -7.09 -11.98 -11.14
C MET A 345 -6.67 -10.77 -11.98
N ALA A 346 -5.37 -10.50 -12.06
CA ALA A 346 -4.87 -9.38 -12.85
C ALA A 346 -4.93 -9.64 -14.37
N ARG A 347 -4.93 -10.93 -14.75
CA ARG A 347 -5.18 -11.42 -16.10
C ARG A 347 -6.16 -12.57 -16.02
N THR A 348 -7.14 -12.60 -16.91
CA THR A 348 -8.14 -13.67 -16.98
C THR A 348 -7.75 -14.70 -18.04
N PRO A 349 -8.41 -15.87 -18.11
CA PRO A 349 -8.14 -16.86 -19.16
C PRO A 349 -8.16 -16.27 -20.58
N LYS A 350 -9.07 -15.32 -20.85
CA LYS A 350 -9.13 -14.59 -22.13
C LYS A 350 -7.83 -13.86 -22.51
N ASP A 351 -7.11 -13.30 -21.54
CA ASP A 351 -5.84 -12.59 -21.77
C ASP A 351 -4.70 -13.52 -22.21
N PHE A 352 -4.91 -14.83 -22.12
CA PHE A 352 -4.00 -15.88 -22.59
C PHE A 352 -4.53 -16.61 -23.84
N GLY A 353 -5.57 -16.07 -24.48
CA GLY A 353 -6.13 -16.61 -25.72
C GLY A 353 -7.23 -17.65 -25.55
N ALA A 354 -7.74 -17.87 -24.33
CA ALA A 354 -8.94 -18.67 -24.14
C ALA A 354 -10.13 -17.94 -24.79
N GLY A 355 -10.69 -18.49 -25.87
CA GLY A 355 -11.84 -17.92 -26.60
C GLY A 355 -11.62 -17.65 -28.09
N LYS A 356 -10.48 -18.05 -28.67
CA LYS A 356 -10.26 -17.98 -30.13
C LYS A 356 -10.90 -19.14 -30.93
N GLU A 357 -11.41 -20.16 -30.25
CA GLU A 357 -12.12 -21.27 -30.88
C GLU A 357 -13.58 -21.21 -30.44
N ILE A 358 -14.43 -20.63 -31.29
CA ILE A 358 -15.89 -20.63 -31.10
C ILE A 358 -16.37 -22.03 -31.50
N ALA A 359 -16.46 -22.95 -30.54
CA ALA A 359 -17.26 -24.15 -30.72
C ALA A 359 -18.73 -23.79 -30.59
N GLU A 360 -19.56 -24.32 -31.49
CA GLU A 360 -21.01 -24.11 -31.50
C GLU A 360 -21.63 -24.40 -30.13
N MET A 361 -22.50 -23.49 -29.69
CA MET A 361 -23.20 -23.56 -28.41
C MET A 361 -23.96 -24.89 -28.28
N SER A 362 -23.48 -25.81 -27.44
CA SER A 362 -24.36 -26.83 -26.87
C SER A 362 -25.27 -26.16 -25.85
N GLU A 363 -26.53 -26.59 -25.77
CA GLU A 363 -27.50 -26.08 -24.80
C GLU A 363 -26.88 -25.96 -23.41
N ALA A 364 -26.88 -24.74 -22.86
CA ALA A 364 -26.28 -24.42 -21.58
C ALA A 364 -26.93 -25.25 -20.48
N MET A 365 -26.14 -26.11 -19.83
CA MET A 365 -26.54 -26.80 -18.61
C MET A 365 -25.74 -26.17 -17.48
N ASP A 366 -26.39 -25.26 -16.74
CA ASP A 366 -25.83 -24.50 -15.62
C ASP A 366 -25.59 -25.44 -14.41
N THR A 367 -24.63 -26.36 -14.53
CA THR A 367 -24.45 -27.50 -13.62
C THR A 367 -23.34 -27.29 -12.58
N VAL A 368 -22.42 -26.35 -12.82
CA VAL A 368 -21.30 -26.05 -11.90
C VAL A 368 -21.58 -24.76 -11.13
N PRO A 369 -21.69 -24.80 -9.79
CA PRO A 369 -21.88 -23.60 -8.99
C PRO A 369 -20.76 -22.57 -9.19
N LEU A 370 -21.09 -21.28 -9.22
CA LEU A 370 -20.11 -20.20 -9.44
C LEU A 370 -18.92 -20.25 -8.47
N GLU A 371 -19.16 -20.55 -7.19
CA GLU A 371 -18.08 -20.69 -6.21
C GLU A 371 -17.15 -21.89 -6.52
N ASP A 372 -17.67 -22.96 -7.10
CA ASP A 372 -16.83 -24.06 -7.57
C ASP A 372 -16.06 -23.67 -8.83
N VAL A 373 -16.64 -22.88 -9.75
CA VAL A 373 -15.89 -22.31 -10.89
C VAL A 373 -14.71 -21.48 -10.37
N LYS A 374 -14.95 -20.58 -9.40
CA LYS A 374 -13.91 -19.76 -8.77
C LYS A 374 -12.83 -20.62 -8.14
N ASP A 375 -13.22 -21.57 -7.29
CA ASP A 375 -12.24 -22.38 -6.57
C ASP A 375 -11.47 -23.31 -7.50
N ARG A 376 -12.08 -23.84 -8.56
CA ARG A 376 -11.36 -24.63 -9.57
C ARG A 376 -10.28 -23.80 -10.27
N LEU A 377 -10.60 -22.57 -10.69
CA LEU A 377 -9.62 -21.67 -11.31
C LEU A 377 -8.47 -21.33 -10.33
N LEU A 378 -8.78 -21.14 -9.05
CA LEU A 378 -7.78 -20.80 -8.03
C LEU A 378 -6.91 -22.01 -7.66
N PHE A 379 -7.52 -23.14 -7.28
CA PHE A 379 -6.80 -24.32 -6.82
C PHE A 379 -6.04 -25.04 -7.93
N ALA A 380 -6.42 -24.91 -9.21
CA ALA A 380 -5.60 -25.38 -10.32
C ALA A 380 -4.21 -24.71 -10.32
N GLN A 381 -4.16 -23.39 -10.05
CA GLN A 381 -2.91 -22.64 -9.96
C GLN A 381 -2.13 -22.98 -8.69
N VAL A 382 -2.83 -23.20 -7.56
CA VAL A 382 -2.23 -23.66 -6.30
C VAL A 382 -1.53 -25.01 -6.49
N SER A 383 -2.20 -25.99 -7.13
CA SER A 383 -1.62 -27.29 -7.43
C SER A 383 -0.42 -27.20 -8.37
N ALA A 384 -0.46 -26.31 -9.37
CA ALA A 384 0.66 -26.09 -10.29
C ALA A 384 1.89 -25.50 -9.57
N ALA A 385 1.69 -24.49 -8.72
CA ALA A 385 2.75 -23.88 -7.94
C ALA A 385 3.40 -24.88 -6.97
N ALA A 386 2.58 -25.68 -6.30
CA ALA A 386 3.05 -26.74 -5.41
C ALA A 386 3.85 -27.81 -6.15
N THR A 387 3.35 -28.27 -7.30
CA THR A 387 4.06 -29.26 -8.12
C THR A 387 5.42 -28.73 -8.59
N ALA A 388 5.48 -27.46 -8.99
CA ALA A 388 6.73 -26.80 -9.36
C ALA A 388 7.72 -26.75 -8.19
N LEU A 389 7.25 -26.50 -6.97
CA LEU A 389 8.08 -26.50 -5.77
C LEU A 389 8.59 -27.91 -5.42
N GLN A 390 7.71 -28.91 -5.46
CA GLN A 390 8.09 -30.31 -5.21
C GLN A 390 9.08 -30.84 -6.25
N GLY A 391 8.91 -30.44 -7.51
CA GLY A 391 9.80 -30.82 -8.62
C GLY A 391 11.10 -30.00 -8.69
N GLY A 392 11.28 -28.99 -7.84
CA GLY A 392 12.46 -28.12 -7.82
C GLY A 392 12.53 -27.09 -8.96
N ALA A 393 11.46 -26.91 -9.74
CA ALA A 393 11.37 -25.85 -10.75
C ALA A 393 11.41 -24.45 -10.10
N VAL A 394 10.86 -24.33 -8.89
CA VAL A 394 11.08 -23.25 -7.93
C VAL A 394 11.72 -23.84 -6.67
N ALA A 395 12.62 -23.13 -5.99
CA ALA A 395 13.27 -23.66 -4.78
C ALA A 395 12.57 -23.21 -3.50
N LEU A 396 11.94 -22.03 -3.51
CA LEU A 396 11.31 -21.44 -2.34
C LEU A 396 9.83 -21.13 -2.58
N ALA A 397 9.01 -21.21 -1.53
CA ALA A 397 7.62 -20.77 -1.56
C ALA A 397 7.49 -19.30 -2.00
N ALA A 398 8.38 -18.44 -1.50
CA ALA A 398 8.46 -17.04 -1.89
C ALA A 398 8.68 -16.82 -3.40
N GLU A 399 9.50 -17.65 -4.06
CA GLU A 399 9.67 -17.56 -5.51
C GLU A 399 8.42 -17.99 -6.26
N ALA A 400 7.75 -19.03 -5.78
CA ALA A 400 6.49 -19.49 -6.35
C ALA A 400 5.43 -18.38 -6.28
N ASP A 401 5.24 -17.80 -5.10
CA ASP A 401 4.28 -16.72 -4.88
C ASP A 401 4.59 -15.48 -5.72
N TYR A 402 5.84 -15.02 -5.69
CA TYR A 402 6.27 -13.88 -6.48
C TYR A 402 6.10 -14.13 -7.99
N GLY A 403 6.54 -15.29 -8.48
CA GLY A 403 6.42 -15.67 -9.89
C GLY A 403 4.97 -15.77 -10.36
N ALA A 404 4.08 -16.27 -9.51
CA ALA A 404 2.65 -16.37 -9.81
C ALA A 404 1.98 -15.01 -9.91
N VAL A 405 2.22 -14.13 -8.92
CA VAL A 405 1.65 -12.79 -8.87
C VAL A 405 2.22 -11.90 -9.98
N ALA A 406 3.54 -11.90 -10.17
CA ALA A 406 4.20 -11.02 -11.14
C ALA A 406 4.20 -11.56 -12.57
N GLY A 407 4.20 -12.89 -12.75
CA GLY A 407 4.30 -13.53 -14.06
C GLY A 407 2.97 -13.65 -14.79
N TRP A 408 1.99 -14.33 -14.20
CA TRP A 408 0.68 -14.54 -14.83
C TRP A 408 -0.49 -13.82 -14.16
N GLY A 409 -0.27 -13.17 -13.01
CA GLY A 409 -1.28 -12.31 -12.40
C GLY A 409 -2.22 -13.03 -11.44
N PHE A 410 -1.71 -14.00 -10.66
CA PHE A 410 -2.43 -14.55 -9.51
C PHE A 410 -2.93 -13.42 -8.59
N PRO A 411 -4.13 -13.53 -7.97
CA PRO A 411 -4.70 -12.44 -7.18
C PRO A 411 -3.77 -11.98 -6.04
N VAL A 412 -3.22 -10.76 -6.16
CA VAL A 412 -2.23 -10.22 -5.21
C VAL A 412 -2.74 -10.09 -3.78
N HIS A 413 -4.04 -9.88 -3.60
CA HIS A 413 -4.66 -9.76 -2.27
C HIS A 413 -4.72 -11.10 -1.51
N LEU A 414 -4.41 -12.21 -2.18
CA LEU A 414 -4.28 -13.54 -1.58
C LEU A 414 -2.80 -13.93 -1.34
N GLY A 415 -1.85 -13.06 -1.66
CA GLY A 415 -0.43 -13.26 -1.35
C GLY A 415 0.35 -14.15 -2.32
N GLY A 416 -0.35 -14.88 -3.19
CA GLY A 416 0.25 -15.91 -4.04
C GLY A 416 -0.32 -17.29 -3.71
N PRO A 417 -0.18 -18.28 -4.61
CA PRO A 417 -0.79 -19.60 -4.46
C PRO A 417 -0.36 -20.35 -3.21
N ILE A 418 0.92 -20.27 -2.81
CA ILE A 418 1.45 -20.97 -1.63
C ILE A 418 1.08 -20.22 -0.36
N TYR A 419 1.20 -18.89 -0.35
CA TYR A 419 0.72 -18.07 0.76
C TYR A 419 -0.79 -18.27 1.02
N PHE A 420 -1.61 -18.23 -0.03
CA PHE A 420 -3.05 -18.49 0.06
C PHE A 420 -3.34 -19.86 0.66
N ALA A 421 -2.65 -20.90 0.19
CA ALA A 421 -2.79 -22.24 0.75
C ALA A 421 -2.40 -22.30 2.24
N ARG A 422 -1.33 -21.60 2.64
CA ARG A 422 -0.89 -21.49 4.05
C ARG A 422 -1.95 -20.80 4.91
N GLN A 423 -2.59 -19.74 4.42
CA GLN A 423 -3.65 -19.02 5.14
C GLN A 423 -4.90 -19.89 5.38
N LEU A 424 -5.25 -20.76 4.43
CA LEU A 424 -6.34 -21.74 4.63
C LEU A 424 -6.00 -22.79 5.69
N GLY A 425 -4.70 -23.07 5.90
CA GLY A 425 -4.22 -24.13 6.76
C GLY A 425 -4.55 -25.54 6.21
N PRO A 426 -4.00 -26.59 6.86
CA PRO A 426 -4.17 -27.97 6.40
C PRO A 426 -5.65 -28.41 6.39
N GLU A 427 -6.41 -28.07 7.45
CA GLU A 427 -7.83 -28.43 7.56
C GLU A 427 -8.69 -27.74 6.50
N GLY A 428 -8.48 -26.45 6.26
CA GLY A 428 -9.23 -25.68 5.26
C GLY A 428 -8.95 -26.16 3.84
N LEU A 429 -7.68 -26.48 3.55
CA LEU A 429 -7.29 -27.08 2.28
C LEU A 429 -7.91 -28.44 2.07
N GLU A 430 -7.78 -29.36 3.04
CA GLU A 430 -8.37 -30.71 2.93
C GLU A 430 -9.89 -30.62 2.73
N GLN A 431 -10.56 -29.75 3.50
CA GLN A 431 -12.00 -29.54 3.37
C GLN A 431 -12.39 -29.03 1.97
N ARG A 432 -11.70 -28.02 1.42
CA ARG A 432 -12.12 -27.41 0.17
C ARG A 432 -11.65 -28.20 -1.05
N MET A 433 -10.37 -28.56 -1.09
CA MET A 433 -9.80 -29.37 -2.16
C MET A 433 -10.39 -30.77 -2.20
N GLY A 434 -10.67 -31.41 -1.05
CA GLY A 434 -11.34 -32.71 -1.00
C GLY A 434 -12.79 -32.71 -1.52
N LYS A 435 -13.53 -31.60 -1.32
CA LYS A 435 -14.84 -31.40 -1.94
C LYS A 435 -14.72 -31.32 -3.47
N LEU A 436 -13.75 -30.56 -3.97
CA LEU A 436 -13.50 -30.45 -5.41
C LEU A 436 -13.00 -31.78 -5.99
N GLU A 437 -12.20 -32.54 -5.26
CA GLU A 437 -11.75 -33.87 -5.65
C GLU A 437 -12.93 -34.83 -5.79
N THR A 438 -13.84 -34.83 -4.83
CA THR A 438 -15.04 -35.68 -4.86
C THR A 438 -15.96 -35.32 -6.03
N ALA A 439 -16.15 -34.03 -6.29
CA ALA A 439 -17.07 -33.55 -7.31
C ALA A 439 -16.49 -33.59 -8.73
N TYR A 440 -15.20 -33.28 -8.87
CA TYR A 440 -14.57 -33.03 -10.18
C TYR A 440 -13.37 -33.94 -10.46
N GLY A 441 -12.83 -34.66 -9.47
CA GLY A 441 -11.83 -35.70 -9.64
C GLY A 441 -10.44 -35.38 -9.07
N LEU A 442 -9.55 -36.40 -9.13
CA LEU A 442 -8.24 -36.47 -8.45
C LEU A 442 -7.27 -35.30 -8.68
N ARG A 443 -7.48 -34.46 -9.70
CA ARG A 443 -6.61 -33.29 -9.95
C ARG A 443 -6.67 -32.23 -8.84
N PHE A 444 -7.73 -32.25 -8.04
CA PHE A 444 -7.87 -31.42 -6.85
C PHE A 444 -7.47 -32.14 -5.57
N ALA A 445 -6.88 -33.34 -5.64
CA ALA A 445 -6.29 -33.96 -4.47
C ALA A 445 -5.18 -33.03 -3.92
N PRO A 446 -5.15 -32.73 -2.60
CA PRO A 446 -4.12 -31.89 -2.00
C PRO A 446 -2.72 -32.45 -2.30
N PRO A 447 -1.81 -31.71 -2.96
CA PRO A 447 -0.46 -32.19 -3.19
C PRO A 447 0.26 -32.40 -1.85
N PRO A 448 1.02 -33.50 -1.67
CA PRO A 448 1.69 -33.79 -0.39
C PRO A 448 2.61 -32.65 0.08
N VAL A 449 3.23 -31.93 -0.86
CA VAL A 449 4.10 -30.78 -0.54
C VAL A 449 3.32 -29.61 0.03
N ILE A 450 2.04 -29.40 -0.33
CA ILE A 450 1.23 -28.29 0.18
C ILE A 450 1.05 -28.43 1.69
N ALA A 451 0.73 -29.63 2.16
CA ALA A 451 0.63 -29.92 3.59
C ALA A 451 1.94 -29.64 4.35
N ALA A 452 3.09 -29.78 3.68
CA ALA A 452 4.40 -29.49 4.27
C ALA A 452 4.77 -28.00 4.26
N VAL A 453 4.25 -27.20 3.31
CA VAL A 453 4.48 -25.73 3.24
C VAL A 453 3.41 -24.90 3.95
N THR A 454 2.32 -25.53 4.37
CA THR A 454 1.29 -24.97 5.26
C THR A 454 1.67 -25.03 6.74
N ASP A 455 2.79 -25.68 7.09
CA ASP A 455 3.32 -25.68 8.45
C ASP A 455 3.88 -24.27 8.78
N ALA A 456 3.13 -23.53 9.60
CA ALA A 456 3.44 -22.15 9.99
C ALA A 456 4.81 -21.97 10.67
N ALA A 457 5.46 -23.07 11.09
CA ALA A 457 6.79 -23.06 11.68
C ALA A 457 7.94 -22.84 10.67
N LYS A 458 7.67 -22.80 9.35
CA LYS A 458 8.71 -22.61 8.33
C LYS A 458 8.31 -21.49 7.35
N PRO A 459 9.07 -20.38 7.30
CA PRO A 459 8.82 -19.29 6.37
C PRO A 459 8.82 -19.76 4.91
#